data_AF-A0A7S4DB56-F1
#
_entry.id   AF-A0A7S4DB56-F1
#
_cell.length_a   1.000
_cell.length_b   1.000
_cell.length_c   1.000
_cell.angle_alpha   90.00
_cell.angle_beta   90.00
_cell.angle_gamma   90.00
#
_symmetry.space_group_name_H-M   'P 1'
#
loop_
_entity.id
_entity.type
_entity.pdbx_description
1 polymer ?
#
loop_
_entity_poly.entity_id
_entity_poly.type
_entity_poly.pdbx_seq_one_letter_code
_entity_poly.pdbx_strand_id
1 'polypeptide(L)'
;KCVFLEGVNNYKYLFVLVSLNHPLPTLPCRSNVDEGTLLATIEIEQMLQGQFFEKHIITELVLEDSVYFLGQGIGERKGSKSYYNLGEADMRKFQQVFADVASRASENHQAASWPLFAAGRVFSESMLDILTARLYYSPLEIKLWEQILQVSPQAKLDIIDELAGDDPDVAAALAGGAADDPDLPWAGALPGFLDQIEIEEGFLRAHLNPTYLDLVRFLLQRHRALAVALYRPAGTRGSLLPYVQINPPHNTELRQHDKVFVLNAPGSDFTGYCPPRRRSVSTRRSRTRSESEEVEAMKKN
;
A
#
# COMPACT_ATOMS: atom_id res chain seq x y z
N LYS A 1 3.38 7.04 14.00
CA LYS A 1 2.97 5.62 14.09
C LYS A 1 3.62 4.87 12.93
N CYS A 2 4.49 3.90 13.22
CA CYS A 2 4.95 2.94 12.22
C CYS A 2 4.09 1.69 12.37
N VAL A 3 3.27 1.39 11.37
CA VAL A 3 2.49 0.14 11.37
C VAL A 3 3.29 -0.87 10.56
N PHE A 4 3.86 -1.85 11.25
CA PHE A 4 4.45 -3.02 10.63
C PHE A 4 3.33 -4.01 10.34
N LEU A 5 2.96 -4.13 9.08
CA LEU A 5 2.07 -5.19 8.63
C LEU A 5 2.95 -6.37 8.19
N GLU A 6 3.20 -7.28 9.12
CA GLU A 6 3.81 -8.56 8.79
C GLU A 6 2.76 -9.40 8.03
N GLY A 7 3.01 -9.66 6.75
CA GLY A 7 2.13 -10.48 5.94
C GLY A 7 2.00 -11.88 6.54
N VAL A 8 0.78 -12.25 6.97
CA VAL A 8 0.49 -13.52 7.68
C VAL A 8 0.53 -14.76 6.77
N ASN A 9 0.97 -14.64 5.53
CA ASN A 9 1.08 -15.76 4.59
C ASN A 9 2.48 -15.75 3.99
N ASN A 10 3.21 -16.89 4.04
CA ASN A 10 4.45 -17.37 3.36
C ASN A 10 5.23 -16.52 2.31
N TYR A 11 4.93 -15.25 2.15
CA TYR A 11 5.52 -14.31 1.24
C TYR A 11 6.43 -13.38 2.03
N LYS A 12 7.56 -13.05 1.42
CA LYS A 12 8.58 -12.17 1.98
C LYS A 12 8.21 -10.71 1.76
N TYR A 13 7.01 -10.29 2.15
CA TYR A 13 6.59 -8.89 2.01
C TYR A 13 6.56 -8.22 3.37
N LEU A 14 7.37 -7.18 3.53
CA LEU A 14 7.30 -6.26 4.64
C LEU A 14 6.59 -5.00 4.16
N PHE A 15 5.38 -4.78 4.67
CA PHE A 15 4.64 -3.54 4.47
C PHE A 15 4.87 -2.63 5.67
N VAL A 16 5.44 -1.45 5.40
CA VAL A 16 5.63 -0.43 6.43
C VAL A 16 4.86 0.81 6.01
N LEU A 17 3.82 1.13 6.76
CA LEU A 17 3.14 2.41 6.67
C LEU A 17 3.80 3.36 7.67
N VAL A 18 4.39 4.44 7.14
CA VAL A 18 5.00 5.49 7.95
C VAL A 18 4.07 6.68 7.92
N SER A 19 3.48 7.00 9.08
CA SER A 19 2.64 8.18 9.27
C SER A 19 2.96 8.79 10.63
N LEU A 20 3.60 9.95 10.64
CA LEU A 20 3.95 10.69 11.86
C LEU A 20 3.13 11.98 11.98
N ASN A 21 1.84 11.90 11.67
CA ASN A 21 0.90 13.01 11.87
C ASN A 21 0.51 13.13 13.34
N HIS A 22 1.40 13.70 14.15
CA HIS A 22 1.00 14.41 15.36
C HIS A 22 1.31 15.89 15.15
N PRO A 23 0.30 16.78 15.03
CA PRO A 23 0.54 18.21 14.98
C PRO A 23 1.20 18.62 16.30
N LEU A 24 2.49 18.98 16.25
CA LEU A 24 3.16 19.62 17.38
C LEU A 24 2.52 21.01 17.57
N PRO A 25 1.83 21.30 18.70
CA PRO A 25 0.85 22.39 18.75
C PRO A 25 1.40 23.83 18.68
N THR A 26 2.69 24.08 18.49
CA THR A 26 3.26 25.41 18.83
C THR A 26 4.38 25.96 17.93
N LEU A 27 4.66 25.40 16.74
CA LEU A 27 5.73 25.95 15.88
C LEU A 27 5.17 26.70 14.66
N PRO A 28 5.50 28.00 14.48
CA PRO A 28 4.92 28.87 13.44
C PRO A 28 5.56 28.70 12.04
N CYS A 29 6.31 27.63 11.79
CA CYS A 29 6.97 27.39 10.51
C CYS A 29 6.45 26.08 9.88
N ARG A 30 5.63 26.21 8.82
CA ARG A 30 5.05 25.09 8.04
C ARG A 30 6.07 24.27 7.22
N SER A 31 7.37 24.55 7.29
CA SER A 31 8.36 23.95 6.38
C SER A 31 8.71 22.49 6.67
N ASN A 32 8.30 21.93 7.81
CA ASN A 32 8.81 20.63 8.28
C ASN A 32 7.71 19.60 8.59
N VAL A 33 6.50 19.73 8.01
CA VAL A 33 5.37 18.85 8.35
C VAL A 33 5.70 17.36 8.12
N ASP A 34 6.40 17.05 7.03
CA ASP A 34 6.75 15.66 6.68
C ASP A 34 8.15 15.22 7.14
N GLU A 35 8.93 16.07 7.82
CA GLU A 35 10.34 15.79 8.12
C GLU A 35 10.51 14.46 8.87
N GLY A 36 9.72 14.23 9.91
CA GLY A 36 9.76 12.99 10.69
C GLY A 36 9.41 11.76 9.84
N THR A 37 8.36 11.85 9.02
CA THR A 37 7.92 10.75 8.15
C THR A 37 9.00 10.41 7.12
N LEU A 38 9.60 11.43 6.49
CA LEU A 38 10.67 11.27 5.51
C LEU A 38 11.91 10.61 6.13
N LEU A 39 12.36 11.10 7.29
CA LEU A 39 13.52 10.53 7.99
C LEU A 39 13.27 9.07 8.39
N ALA A 40 12.09 8.76 8.91
CA ALA A 40 11.72 7.39 9.26
C ALA A 40 11.67 6.48 8.03
N THR A 41 11.10 6.92 6.90
CA THR A 41 11.12 6.16 5.64
C THR A 41 12.55 5.88 5.18
N ILE A 42 13.43 6.89 5.21
CA ILE A 42 14.84 6.75 4.81
C ILE A 42 15.56 5.75 5.70
N GLU A 43 15.40 5.85 7.02
CA GLU A 43 16.01 4.94 7.99
C GLU A 43 15.53 3.49 7.78
N ILE A 44 14.21 3.29 7.58
CA ILE A 44 13.65 1.97 7.27
C ILE A 44 14.24 1.42 5.95
N GLU A 45 14.33 2.24 4.90
CA GLU A 45 14.94 1.82 3.64
C GLU A 45 16.39 1.35 3.82
N GLN A 46 17.18 2.10 4.61
CA GLN A 46 18.56 1.78 4.98
C GLN A 46 18.67 0.48 5.77
N MET A 47 17.87 0.32 6.82
CA MET A 47 17.86 -0.90 7.65
C MET A 47 17.57 -2.15 6.83
N LEU A 48 16.77 -2.01 5.78
CA LEU A 48 16.44 -3.11 4.89
C LEU A 48 17.47 -3.31 3.76
N GLN A 49 18.45 -2.42 3.56
CA GLN A 49 19.47 -2.56 2.51
C GLN A 49 20.22 -3.90 2.66
N GLY A 50 20.39 -4.61 1.54
CA GLY A 50 21.03 -5.93 1.53
C GLY A 50 20.11 -7.12 1.85
N GLN A 51 18.84 -6.89 2.19
CA GLN A 51 17.88 -7.99 2.36
C GLN A 51 17.31 -8.47 1.03
N PHE A 52 17.15 -9.79 0.88
CA PHE A 52 16.79 -10.48 -0.37
C PHE A 52 15.29 -10.46 -0.73
N PHE A 53 14.50 -9.54 -0.17
CA PHE A 53 13.06 -9.52 -0.40
C PHE A 53 12.57 -8.21 -1.00
N GLU A 54 11.41 -8.30 -1.67
CA GLU A 54 10.74 -7.17 -2.29
C GLU A 54 10.13 -6.29 -1.18
N LYS A 55 10.60 -5.04 -1.09
CA LYS A 55 10.19 -4.10 -0.05
C LYS A 55 9.07 -3.21 -0.59
N HIS A 56 7.97 -3.13 0.15
CA HIS A 56 6.86 -2.23 -0.14
C HIS A 56 6.68 -1.26 1.04
N ILE A 57 7.33 -0.11 0.95
CA ILE A 57 7.16 0.98 1.91
C ILE A 57 6.20 1.98 1.28
N ILE A 58 5.15 2.31 2.02
CA ILE A 58 4.19 3.35 1.64
C ILE A 58 4.35 4.49 2.63
N THR A 59 4.71 5.65 2.10
CA THR A 59 4.91 6.86 2.90
C THR A 59 3.73 7.79 2.71
N GLU A 60 3.06 8.12 3.82
CA GLU A 60 2.00 9.12 3.84
C GLU A 60 2.65 10.51 3.93
N LEU A 61 2.33 11.41 3.00
CA LEU A 61 2.84 12.77 2.96
C LEU A 61 1.70 13.78 3.01
N VAL A 62 1.84 14.77 3.88
CA VAL A 62 0.90 15.89 3.99
C VAL A 62 1.14 16.88 2.84
N LEU A 63 2.40 17.18 2.53
CA LEU A 63 2.76 18.07 1.42
C LEU A 63 3.14 17.24 0.18
N GLU A 64 2.51 17.53 -0.95
CA GLU A 64 2.82 16.87 -2.23
C GLU A 64 4.31 17.00 -2.60
N ASP A 65 4.89 18.20 -2.41
CA ASP A 65 6.28 18.50 -2.74
C ASP A 65 7.30 17.67 -1.94
N SER A 66 6.89 17.14 -0.78
CA SER A 66 7.75 16.29 0.06
C SER A 66 8.17 15.00 -0.64
N VAL A 67 7.44 14.57 -1.68
CA VAL A 67 7.78 13.39 -2.49
C VAL A 67 9.17 13.50 -3.11
N TYR A 68 9.61 14.73 -3.40
CA TYR A 68 10.91 15.00 -4.00
C TYR A 68 12.06 14.43 -3.16
N PHE A 69 11.96 14.55 -1.83
CA PHE A 69 13.03 14.14 -0.91
C PHE A 69 13.24 12.63 -0.92
N LEU A 70 12.18 11.86 -1.14
CA LEU A 70 12.27 10.41 -1.32
C LEU A 70 12.86 10.06 -2.70
N GLY A 71 12.55 10.84 -3.74
CA GLY A 71 13.00 10.59 -5.11
C GLY A 71 14.51 10.73 -5.30
N GLN A 72 15.15 11.68 -4.62
CA GLN A 72 16.60 11.91 -4.68
C GLN A 72 17.42 10.72 -4.18
N GLY A 73 16.92 9.98 -3.18
CA GLY A 73 17.61 8.79 -2.66
C GLY A 73 17.57 7.60 -3.63
N ILE A 74 16.49 7.47 -4.39
CA ILE A 74 16.17 6.25 -5.15
C ILE A 74 16.78 6.27 -6.56
N GLY A 75 17.17 7.43 -7.09
CA GLY A 75 17.65 7.61 -8.46
C GLY A 75 19.17 7.52 -8.68
N GLU A 76 20.00 7.35 -7.65
CA GLU A 76 21.44 7.51 -7.82
C GLU A 76 22.16 6.32 -8.47
N ARG A 77 22.72 6.59 -9.66
CA ARG A 77 23.63 5.73 -10.41
C ARG A 77 24.86 5.36 -9.57
N LYS A 78 25.41 4.16 -9.80
CA LYS A 78 26.75 3.76 -9.34
C LYS A 78 27.76 4.90 -9.55
N GLY A 79 28.17 5.56 -8.47
CA GLY A 79 29.17 6.63 -8.46
C GLY A 79 28.71 7.98 -7.90
N SER A 80 27.41 8.21 -7.71
CA SER A 80 26.95 9.38 -6.94
C SER A 80 27.03 9.09 -5.44
N LYS A 81 27.43 10.10 -4.65
CA LYS A 81 27.51 9.98 -3.20
C LYS A 81 26.09 9.95 -2.64
N SER A 82 25.60 8.72 -2.47
CA SER A 82 24.40 8.35 -1.74
C SER A 82 24.15 9.31 -0.56
N TYR A 83 23.00 10.01 -0.58
CA TYR A 83 22.50 10.83 0.55
C TYR A 83 22.32 10.02 1.85
N TYR A 84 22.59 8.72 1.84
CA TYR A 84 22.40 7.82 2.97
C TYR A 84 23.64 7.73 3.89
N ASN A 85 24.71 8.50 3.63
CA ASN A 85 25.89 8.63 4.49
C ASN A 85 26.10 10.08 4.96
N LEU A 86 25.03 10.78 5.34
CA LEU A 86 25.12 12.15 5.81
C LEU A 86 25.52 12.14 7.31
N GLY A 87 26.73 12.60 7.64
CA GLY A 87 27.07 12.94 9.02
C GLY A 87 26.33 14.19 9.51
N GLU A 88 26.51 14.62 10.76
CA GLU A 88 25.86 15.86 11.27
C GLU A 88 26.12 17.10 10.39
N ALA A 89 27.31 17.21 9.81
CA ALA A 89 27.66 18.31 8.90
C ALA A 89 26.82 18.31 7.60
N ASP A 90 26.37 17.14 7.20
CA ASP A 90 25.61 16.92 5.98
C ASP A 90 24.09 17.13 6.18
N MET A 91 23.60 17.13 7.42
CA MET A 91 22.21 17.47 7.72
C MET A 91 21.89 18.95 7.45
N ARG A 92 22.87 19.86 7.63
CA ARG A 92 22.73 21.26 7.19
C ARG A 92 22.67 21.38 5.68
N LYS A 93 23.42 20.53 4.97
CA LYS A 93 23.37 20.45 3.51
C LYS A 93 22.03 19.89 3.03
N PHE A 94 21.48 18.92 3.75
CA PHE A 94 20.13 18.42 3.53
C PHE A 94 19.07 19.52 3.70
N GLN A 95 19.13 20.31 4.77
CA GLN A 95 18.25 21.47 4.98
C GLN A 95 18.39 22.52 3.85
N GLN A 96 19.61 22.76 3.38
CA GLN A 96 19.86 23.69 2.28
C GLN A 96 19.33 23.16 0.94
N VAL A 97 19.46 21.85 0.68
CA VAL A 97 18.82 21.16 -0.45
C VAL A 97 17.30 21.24 -0.30
N PHE A 98 16.76 21.07 0.91
CA PHE A 98 15.32 21.24 1.21
C PHE A 98 14.80 22.61 0.75
N ALA A 99 15.51 23.68 1.07
CA ALA A 99 15.15 25.02 0.66
C ALA A 99 15.25 25.23 -0.87
N ASP A 100 16.31 24.75 -1.52
CA ASP A 100 16.50 24.85 -2.98
C ASP A 100 15.43 24.03 -3.73
N VAL A 101 15.13 22.84 -3.24
CA VAL A 101 14.13 21.94 -3.81
C VAL A 101 12.72 22.51 -3.65
N ALA A 102 12.35 23.00 -2.47
CA ALA A 102 11.06 23.63 -2.26
C ALA A 102 10.86 24.81 -3.21
N SER A 103 11.94 25.53 -3.56
CA SER A 103 11.88 26.60 -4.55
C SER A 103 11.62 26.08 -5.98
N ARG A 104 12.10 24.89 -6.34
CA ARG A 104 11.91 24.25 -7.67
C ARG A 104 10.62 23.46 -7.79
N ALA A 105 10.16 22.85 -6.70
CA ALA A 105 8.88 22.12 -6.66
C ALA A 105 7.70 23.04 -7.02
N SER A 106 7.85 24.35 -6.78
CA SER A 106 6.89 25.37 -7.18
C SER A 106 6.64 25.45 -8.70
N GLU A 107 7.47 24.83 -9.54
CA GLU A 107 7.27 24.75 -10.98
C GLU A 107 6.24 23.66 -11.36
N ASN A 108 4.98 23.74 -10.92
CA ASN A 108 3.82 23.01 -11.49
C ASN A 108 3.92 21.46 -11.63
N HIS A 109 4.76 20.76 -10.87
CA HIS A 109 4.81 19.29 -10.96
C HIS A 109 3.71 18.68 -10.09
N GLN A 110 2.64 18.20 -10.70
CA GLN A 110 1.58 17.46 -10.00
C GLN A 110 2.16 16.22 -9.30
N ALA A 111 1.80 15.96 -8.03
CA ALA A 111 2.24 14.76 -7.28
C ALA A 111 2.08 13.46 -8.08
N ALA A 112 1.00 13.35 -8.86
CA ALA A 112 0.67 12.18 -9.67
C ALA A 112 1.72 11.84 -10.75
N SER A 113 2.54 12.80 -11.17
CA SER A 113 3.58 12.62 -12.18
C SER A 113 4.88 12.02 -11.63
N TRP A 114 5.01 11.95 -10.30
CA TRP A 114 6.23 11.48 -9.65
C TRP A 114 6.37 9.95 -9.77
N PRO A 115 7.56 9.42 -10.10
CA PRO A 115 7.77 7.99 -10.21
C PRO A 115 7.41 7.19 -8.94
N LEU A 116 7.62 7.77 -7.75
CA LEU A 116 7.27 7.12 -6.48
C LEU A 116 5.77 7.00 -6.26
N PHE A 117 5.02 7.99 -6.71
CA PHE A 117 3.56 7.95 -6.72
C PHE A 117 3.08 6.85 -7.67
N ALA A 118 3.60 6.83 -8.91
CA ALA A 118 3.25 5.81 -9.90
C ALA A 118 3.60 4.38 -9.43
N ALA A 119 4.66 4.24 -8.62
CA ALA A 119 5.08 2.99 -8.00
C ALA A 119 4.21 2.54 -6.81
N GLY A 120 3.27 3.37 -6.35
CA GLY A 120 2.45 3.12 -5.16
C GLY A 120 3.25 3.17 -3.86
N ARG A 121 4.32 3.97 -3.80
CA ARG A 121 5.18 4.12 -2.61
C ARG A 121 4.88 5.38 -1.80
N VAL A 122 4.09 6.29 -2.35
CA VAL A 122 3.74 7.55 -1.71
C VAL A 122 2.24 7.74 -1.83
N PHE A 123 1.63 8.13 -0.72
CA PHE A 123 0.23 8.49 -0.63
C PHE A 123 0.15 9.91 -0.09
N SER A 124 -0.51 10.82 -0.81
CA SER A 124 -0.67 12.20 -0.36
C SER A 124 -2.08 12.45 0.14
N GLU A 125 -2.22 13.24 1.20
CA GLU A 125 -3.52 13.61 1.77
C GLU A 125 -4.42 14.33 0.75
N SER A 126 -3.85 15.10 -0.19
CA SER A 126 -4.59 15.75 -1.29
C SER A 126 -5.34 14.76 -2.19
N MET A 127 -4.93 13.49 -2.23
CA MET A 127 -5.66 12.45 -2.94
C MET A 127 -7.03 12.19 -2.30
N LEU A 128 -7.12 12.30 -0.98
CA LEU A 128 -8.38 12.18 -0.25
C LEU A 128 -9.29 13.35 -0.53
N ASP A 129 -8.76 14.57 -0.73
CA ASP A 129 -9.56 15.73 -1.14
C ASP A 129 -10.17 15.51 -2.53
N ILE A 130 -9.38 15.03 -3.49
CA ILE A 130 -9.86 14.69 -4.84
C ILE A 130 -10.92 13.60 -4.76
N LEU A 131 -10.68 12.56 -3.96
CA LEU A 131 -11.65 11.48 -3.77
C LEU A 131 -12.94 12.04 -3.17
N THR A 132 -12.87 12.81 -2.10
CA THR A 132 -14.03 13.42 -1.43
C THR A 132 -14.85 14.28 -2.38
N ALA A 133 -14.19 15.11 -3.20
CA ALA A 133 -14.86 15.90 -4.23
C ALA A 133 -15.60 15.02 -5.25
N ARG A 134 -15.03 13.87 -5.64
CA ARG A 134 -15.70 12.92 -6.55
C ARG A 134 -16.88 12.21 -5.88
N LEU A 135 -16.69 11.74 -4.66
CA LEU A 135 -17.72 11.05 -3.88
C LEU A 135 -18.95 11.94 -3.64
N TYR A 136 -18.75 13.26 -3.52
CA TYR A 136 -19.84 14.23 -3.43
C TYR A 136 -20.77 14.20 -4.64
N TYR A 137 -20.23 14.06 -5.87
CA TYR A 137 -21.04 14.05 -7.09
C TYR A 137 -21.62 12.68 -7.46
N SER A 138 -21.05 11.59 -6.93
CA SER A 138 -21.47 10.23 -7.26
C SER A 138 -21.64 9.37 -5.99
N PRO A 139 -22.83 9.37 -5.38
CA PRO A 139 -23.11 8.52 -4.21
C PRO A 139 -22.92 7.02 -4.48
N LEU A 140 -23.06 6.60 -5.75
CA LEU A 140 -22.80 5.22 -6.16
C LEU A 140 -21.31 4.86 -6.09
N GLU A 141 -20.40 5.82 -6.30
CA GLU A 141 -18.96 5.58 -6.12
C GLU A 141 -18.63 5.28 -4.65
N ILE A 142 -19.31 5.91 -3.68
CA ILE A 142 -19.11 5.61 -2.25
C ILE A 142 -19.39 4.13 -1.97
N LYS A 143 -20.56 3.64 -2.38
CA LYS A 143 -20.94 2.23 -2.19
C LYS A 143 -19.94 1.28 -2.86
N LEU A 144 -19.46 1.63 -4.05
CA LEU A 144 -18.44 0.86 -4.75
C LEU A 144 -17.12 0.80 -3.95
N TRP A 145 -16.63 1.93 -3.45
CA TRP A 145 -15.38 1.98 -2.68
C TRP A 145 -15.49 1.26 -1.35
N GLU A 146 -16.62 1.36 -0.66
CA GLU A 146 -16.86 0.60 0.58
C GLU A 146 -16.78 -0.91 0.33
N GLN A 147 -17.34 -1.38 -0.80
CA GLN A 147 -17.26 -2.79 -1.20
C GLN A 147 -15.82 -3.20 -1.56
N ILE A 148 -15.11 -2.37 -2.34
CA ILE A 148 -13.74 -2.66 -2.78
C ILE A 148 -12.76 -2.68 -1.61
N LEU A 149 -12.84 -1.68 -0.72
CA LEU A 149 -11.96 -1.54 0.44
C LEU A 149 -12.30 -2.53 1.56
N GLN A 150 -13.41 -3.29 1.43
CA GLN A 150 -13.88 -4.25 2.42
C GLN A 150 -13.91 -3.65 3.83
N VAL A 151 -14.35 -2.39 3.94
CA VAL A 151 -14.39 -1.72 5.24
C VAL A 151 -15.31 -2.55 6.13
N SER A 152 -14.72 -3.18 7.16
CA SER A 152 -15.48 -4.09 8.01
C SER A 152 -16.66 -3.33 8.61
N PRO A 153 -17.83 -3.97 8.79
CA PRO A 153 -18.96 -3.32 9.44
C PRO A 153 -18.59 -2.73 10.80
N GLN A 154 -17.70 -3.42 11.53
CA GLN A 154 -17.17 -2.91 12.80
C GLN A 154 -16.36 -1.63 12.62
N ALA A 155 -15.42 -1.59 11.67
CA ALA A 155 -14.66 -0.38 11.40
C ALA A 155 -15.55 0.81 10.99
N LYS A 156 -16.66 0.55 10.27
CA LYS A 156 -17.65 1.59 9.99
C LYS A 156 -18.30 2.10 11.28
N LEU A 157 -18.71 1.19 12.17
CA LEU A 157 -19.28 1.56 13.47
C LEU A 157 -18.27 2.35 14.32
N ASP A 158 -17.02 1.90 14.38
CA ASP A 158 -15.96 2.57 15.14
C ASP A 158 -15.73 4.01 14.61
N ILE A 159 -15.75 4.21 13.28
CA ILE A 159 -15.66 5.53 12.65
C ILE A 159 -16.89 6.39 12.96
N ILE A 160 -18.09 5.79 12.94
CA ILE A 160 -19.33 6.51 13.27
C ILE A 160 -19.31 6.95 14.73
N ASP A 161 -18.91 6.08 15.65
CA ASP A 161 -18.81 6.38 17.07
C ASP A 161 -17.78 7.49 17.34
N GLU A 162 -16.63 7.47 16.65
CA GLU A 162 -15.62 8.53 16.75
C GLU A 162 -16.12 9.88 16.22
N LEU A 163 -16.85 9.88 15.09
CA LEU A 163 -17.38 11.10 14.47
C LEU A 163 -18.60 11.68 15.17
N ALA A 164 -19.48 10.82 15.69
CA ALA A 164 -20.68 11.24 16.40
C ALA A 164 -20.37 11.78 17.81
N GLY A 165 -19.27 11.32 18.42
CA GLY A 165 -18.96 11.64 19.81
C GLY A 165 -20.08 11.16 20.73
N ASP A 166 -20.54 12.03 21.63
CA ASP A 166 -21.63 11.71 22.56
C ASP A 166 -23.04 12.06 22.01
N ASP A 167 -23.17 12.44 20.73
CA ASP A 167 -24.46 12.86 20.13
C ASP A 167 -25.18 11.69 19.41
N PRO A 168 -26.27 11.14 19.98
CA PRO A 168 -26.97 10.00 19.40
C PRO A 168 -27.73 10.35 18.12
N ASP A 169 -28.10 11.61 17.90
CA ASP A 169 -28.84 12.03 16.71
C ASP A 169 -27.89 12.05 15.49
N VAL A 170 -26.63 12.46 15.70
CA VAL A 170 -25.57 12.40 14.68
C VAL A 170 -25.24 10.95 14.34
N ALA A 171 -25.10 10.08 15.35
CA ALA A 171 -24.87 8.64 15.12
C ALA A 171 -26.02 8.00 14.32
N ALA A 172 -27.27 8.32 14.64
CA ALA A 172 -28.45 7.82 13.93
C ALA A 172 -28.52 8.33 12.48
N ALA A 173 -28.15 9.59 12.22
CA ALA A 173 -28.09 10.14 10.87
C ALA A 173 -26.99 9.48 10.01
N LEU A 174 -25.82 9.23 10.60
CA LEU A 174 -24.70 8.55 9.94
C LEU A 174 -25.01 7.06 9.67
N ALA A 175 -25.68 6.39 10.59
CA ALA A 175 -26.10 4.99 10.43
C ALA A 175 -27.29 4.83 9.47
N GLY A 176 -28.23 5.79 9.47
CA GLY A 176 -29.49 5.73 8.73
C GLY A 176 -29.36 5.82 7.21
N GLY A 177 -28.24 6.33 6.68
CA GLY A 177 -27.94 6.34 5.24
C GLY A 177 -27.55 4.97 4.66
N ALA A 178 -27.24 4.00 5.53
CA ALA A 178 -26.76 2.68 5.18
C ALA A 178 -27.73 1.55 5.58
N ALA A 179 -28.99 1.88 5.88
CA ALA A 179 -30.03 0.86 6.01
C ALA A 179 -30.18 0.16 4.65
N ASP A 180 -29.49 -0.98 4.55
CA ASP A 180 -29.52 -1.91 3.44
C ASP A 180 -30.96 -2.11 3.03
N ASP A 181 -31.33 -1.58 1.86
CA ASP A 181 -32.56 -1.98 1.21
C ASP A 181 -32.44 -3.50 0.97
N PRO A 182 -33.15 -4.33 1.76
CA PRO A 182 -32.97 -5.78 1.71
C PRO A 182 -33.42 -6.35 0.36
N ASP A 183 -34.13 -5.56 -0.45
CA ASP A 183 -34.58 -5.92 -1.78
C ASP A 183 -33.52 -5.68 -2.85
N LEU A 184 -32.39 -5.06 -2.52
CA LEU A 184 -31.28 -4.94 -3.47
C LEU A 184 -30.69 -6.34 -3.74
N PRO A 185 -30.61 -6.78 -5.00
CA PRO A 185 -30.25 -8.16 -5.36
C PRO A 185 -28.83 -8.57 -4.97
N TRP A 186 -28.02 -7.64 -4.47
CA TRP A 186 -26.66 -7.86 -4.00
C TRP A 186 -26.52 -7.83 -2.46
N ALA A 187 -27.60 -7.54 -1.71
CA ALA A 187 -27.64 -7.62 -0.25
C ALA A 187 -27.51 -9.09 0.20
N GLY A 188 -26.28 -9.57 0.34
CA GLY A 188 -25.96 -10.96 0.71
C GLY A 188 -24.97 -11.67 -0.22
N ALA A 189 -24.64 -11.08 -1.37
CA ALA A 189 -23.51 -11.56 -2.15
C ALA A 189 -22.21 -11.21 -1.42
N LEU A 190 -21.32 -12.18 -1.22
CA LEU A 190 -19.97 -11.91 -0.70
C LEU A 190 -19.35 -10.80 -1.57
N PRO A 191 -18.79 -9.73 -1.00
CA PRO A 191 -18.23 -8.66 -1.81
C PRO A 191 -17.12 -9.22 -2.71
N GLY A 192 -17.11 -8.79 -3.96
CA GLY A 192 -15.93 -8.97 -4.79
C GLY A 192 -14.73 -8.29 -4.13
N PHE A 193 -13.54 -8.84 -4.32
CA PHE A 193 -12.33 -8.27 -3.73
C PHE A 193 -11.33 -7.87 -4.81
N LEU A 194 -10.66 -6.75 -4.58
CA LEU A 194 -9.50 -6.34 -5.36
C LEU A 194 -8.30 -7.18 -4.91
N ASP A 195 -7.68 -7.86 -5.86
CA ASP A 195 -6.47 -8.64 -5.63
C ASP A 195 -5.39 -8.26 -6.64
N GLN A 196 -4.14 -8.59 -6.33
CA GLN A 196 -3.04 -8.50 -7.27
C GLN A 196 -2.49 -9.90 -7.53
N ILE A 197 -2.51 -10.32 -8.78
CA ILE A 197 -2.14 -11.68 -9.17
C ILE A 197 -0.98 -11.63 -10.18
N GLU A 198 -0.13 -12.64 -10.14
CA GLU A 198 0.89 -12.84 -11.17
C GLU A 198 0.24 -13.46 -12.42
N ILE A 199 0.69 -13.05 -13.61
CA ILE A 199 0.18 -13.62 -14.85
C ILE A 199 0.72 -15.05 -14.98
N GLU A 200 -0.18 -16.03 -15.16
CA GLU A 200 0.20 -17.44 -15.29
C GLU A 200 1.22 -17.65 -16.42
N GLU A 201 2.34 -18.32 -16.12
CA GLU A 201 3.36 -18.63 -17.14
C GLU A 201 2.79 -19.46 -18.31
N GLY A 202 1.82 -20.33 -18.01
CA GLY A 202 1.12 -21.11 -19.04
C GLY A 202 0.40 -20.22 -20.05
N PHE A 203 -0.24 -19.15 -19.59
CA PHE A 203 -0.88 -18.17 -20.46
C PHE A 203 0.14 -17.43 -21.34
N LEU A 204 1.25 -16.98 -20.76
CA LEU A 204 2.32 -16.29 -21.49
C LEU A 204 3.00 -17.18 -22.52
N ARG A 205 3.16 -18.48 -22.26
CA ARG A 205 3.75 -19.45 -23.19
C ARG A 205 2.79 -19.87 -24.31
N ALA A 206 1.49 -19.89 -24.03
CA ALA A 206 0.47 -20.32 -24.99
C ALA A 206 0.18 -19.28 -26.09
N HIS A 207 0.47 -17.99 -25.83
CA HIS A 207 0.22 -16.90 -26.78
C HIS A 207 1.53 -16.33 -27.31
N LEU A 208 1.68 -16.28 -28.63
CA LEU A 208 2.75 -15.52 -29.27
C LEU A 208 2.41 -14.04 -29.17
N ASN A 209 3.14 -13.29 -28.33
CA ASN A 209 2.91 -11.87 -28.01
C ASN A 209 1.56 -11.62 -27.30
N PRO A 210 1.39 -12.10 -26.05
CA PRO A 210 0.16 -11.92 -25.29
C PRO A 210 -0.17 -10.44 -25.09
N THR A 211 -1.40 -10.05 -25.38
CA THR A 211 -1.89 -8.67 -25.18
C THR A 211 -2.78 -8.56 -23.94
N TYR A 212 -2.98 -7.32 -23.46
CA TYR A 212 -3.88 -7.06 -22.35
C TYR A 212 -5.31 -7.55 -22.61
N LEU A 213 -5.81 -7.43 -23.85
CA LEU A 213 -7.13 -7.95 -24.20
C LEU A 213 -7.23 -9.47 -24.09
N ASP A 214 -6.18 -10.19 -24.48
CA ASP A 214 -6.13 -11.65 -24.36
C ASP A 214 -6.17 -12.06 -22.89
N LEU A 215 -5.45 -11.34 -22.02
CA LEU A 215 -5.48 -11.55 -20.58
C LEU A 215 -6.86 -11.25 -19.98
N VAL A 216 -7.51 -10.14 -20.37
CA VAL A 216 -8.87 -9.81 -19.92
C VAL A 216 -9.85 -10.94 -20.29
N ARG A 217 -9.79 -11.43 -21.54
CA ARG A 217 -10.64 -12.55 -21.98
C ARG A 217 -10.36 -13.83 -21.20
N PHE A 218 -9.09 -14.16 -21.01
CA PHE A 218 -8.66 -15.32 -20.23
C PHE A 218 -9.19 -15.26 -18.79
N LEU A 219 -9.01 -14.14 -18.09
CA LEU A 219 -9.45 -13.94 -16.71
C LEU A 219 -10.98 -13.96 -16.58
N LEU A 220 -11.71 -13.33 -17.51
CA LEU A 220 -13.17 -13.36 -17.50
C LEU A 220 -13.72 -14.77 -17.74
N GLN A 221 -13.19 -15.48 -18.74
CA GLN A 221 -13.70 -16.80 -19.14
C GLN A 221 -13.35 -17.89 -18.14
N ARG A 222 -12.11 -17.91 -17.66
CA ARG A 222 -11.60 -18.99 -16.81
C ARG A 222 -11.79 -18.74 -15.33
N HIS A 223 -11.71 -17.48 -14.92
CA HIS A 223 -11.59 -17.10 -13.51
C HIS A 223 -12.72 -16.22 -13.00
N ARG A 224 -13.63 -15.78 -13.88
CA ARG A 224 -14.69 -14.80 -13.55
C ARG A 224 -14.10 -13.56 -12.85
N ALA A 225 -12.94 -13.12 -13.31
CA ALA A 225 -12.21 -11.99 -12.75
C ALA A 225 -12.04 -10.91 -13.81
N LEU A 226 -12.19 -9.64 -13.41
CA LEU A 226 -12.02 -8.49 -14.29
C LEU A 226 -10.64 -7.86 -14.04
N ALA A 227 -9.78 -7.85 -15.06
CA ALA A 227 -8.52 -7.10 -14.99
C ALA A 227 -8.78 -5.59 -15.06
N VAL A 228 -8.24 -4.84 -14.10
CA VAL A 228 -8.42 -3.39 -13.94
C VAL A 228 -7.16 -2.64 -14.36
N ALA A 229 -5.99 -3.11 -13.92
CA ALA A 229 -4.73 -2.42 -14.11
C ALA A 229 -3.57 -3.41 -14.15
N LEU A 230 -2.46 -2.99 -14.75
CA LEU A 230 -1.19 -3.73 -14.73
C LEU A 230 -0.22 -3.06 -13.77
N TYR A 231 0.43 -3.85 -12.92
CA TYR A 231 1.61 -3.46 -12.16
C TYR A 231 2.85 -3.92 -12.92
N ARG A 232 3.53 -2.97 -13.56
CA ARG A 232 4.72 -3.22 -14.38
C ARG A 232 5.96 -3.17 -13.49
N PRO A 233 6.87 -4.15 -13.58
CA PRO A 233 8.11 -4.12 -12.81
C PRO A 233 9.07 -3.03 -13.32
N ALA A 234 10.06 -2.69 -12.49
CA ALA A 234 11.16 -1.81 -12.89
C ALA A 234 11.89 -2.36 -14.13
N GLY A 235 12.42 -1.47 -14.96
CA GLY A 235 13.03 -1.75 -16.26
C GLY A 235 12.04 -1.76 -17.42
N THR A 236 10.73 -1.90 -17.15
CA THR A 236 9.71 -1.87 -18.20
C THR A 236 9.66 -0.49 -18.85
N ARG A 237 9.90 -0.44 -20.16
CA ARG A 237 10.00 0.81 -20.94
C ARG A 237 11.03 1.81 -20.38
N GLY A 238 12.09 1.31 -19.73
CA GLY A 238 13.14 2.13 -19.15
C GLY A 238 12.78 2.80 -17.82
N SER A 239 11.62 2.49 -17.22
CA SER A 239 11.28 2.99 -15.89
C SER A 239 12.24 2.45 -14.84
N LEU A 240 12.74 3.31 -13.94
CA LEU A 240 13.63 2.89 -12.84
C LEU A 240 12.86 2.22 -11.70
N LEU A 241 11.56 2.51 -11.59
CA LEU A 241 10.67 1.99 -10.57
C LEU A 241 9.52 1.21 -11.20
N PRO A 242 8.90 0.27 -10.47
CA PRO A 242 7.64 -0.30 -10.91
C PRO A 242 6.59 0.81 -11.04
N TYR A 243 5.56 0.58 -11.86
CA TYR A 243 4.46 1.54 -11.99
C TYR A 243 3.13 0.84 -12.29
N VAL A 244 2.04 1.51 -11.93
CA VAL A 244 0.68 1.07 -12.27
C VAL A 244 0.24 1.69 -13.59
N GLN A 245 -0.26 0.87 -14.50
CA GLN A 245 -0.95 1.29 -15.72
C GLN A 245 -2.43 0.91 -15.61
N ILE A 246 -3.28 1.88 -15.33
CA ILE A 246 -4.74 1.70 -15.19
C ILE A 246 -5.38 1.62 -16.57
N ASN A 247 -6.27 0.65 -16.77
CA ASN A 247 -6.97 0.41 -18.04
C ASN A 247 -6.06 0.51 -19.28
N PRO A 248 -5.01 -0.35 -19.40
CA PRO A 248 -4.14 -0.34 -20.56
C PRO A 248 -4.91 -0.50 -21.88
N PRO A 249 -4.44 0.09 -23.00
CA PRO A 249 -4.97 -0.21 -24.33
C PRO A 249 -5.02 -1.71 -24.62
N HIS A 250 -6.01 -2.15 -25.39
CA HIS A 250 -6.26 -3.57 -25.69
C HIS A 250 -5.04 -4.28 -26.31
N ASN A 251 -4.23 -3.57 -27.10
CA ASN A 251 -3.02 -4.05 -27.77
C ASN A 251 -1.76 -3.94 -26.91
N THR A 252 -1.87 -3.58 -25.63
CA THR A 252 -0.69 -3.44 -24.77
C THR A 252 -0.07 -4.81 -24.54
N GLU A 253 1.19 -4.99 -24.97
CA GLU A 253 1.94 -6.22 -24.77
C GLU A 253 2.19 -6.50 -23.28
N LEU A 254 2.02 -7.76 -22.89
CA LEU A 254 2.33 -8.25 -21.55
C LEU A 254 3.78 -8.72 -21.50
N ARG A 255 4.40 -8.52 -20.34
CA ARG A 255 5.81 -8.87 -20.08
C ARG A 255 5.88 -9.93 -18.99
N GLN A 256 6.98 -10.68 -19.01
CA GLN A 256 7.30 -11.59 -17.92
C GLN A 256 7.45 -10.77 -16.64
N HIS A 257 6.82 -11.21 -15.55
CA HIS A 257 6.73 -10.53 -14.25
C HIS A 257 5.80 -9.33 -14.15
N ASP A 258 4.97 -9.05 -15.17
CA ASP A 258 3.82 -8.19 -14.94
C ASP A 258 2.89 -8.84 -13.91
N LYS A 259 2.39 -8.02 -12.97
CA LYS A 259 1.27 -8.40 -12.11
C LYS A 259 0.02 -7.67 -12.59
N VAL A 260 -1.16 -8.21 -12.34
CA VAL A 260 -2.44 -7.61 -12.74
C VAL A 260 -3.32 -7.44 -11.52
N PHE A 261 -3.91 -6.25 -11.40
CA PHE A 261 -4.96 -5.98 -10.42
C PHE A 261 -6.28 -6.50 -10.97
N VAL A 262 -6.93 -7.38 -10.23
CA VAL A 262 -8.18 -8.03 -10.63
C VAL A 262 -9.28 -7.76 -9.62
N LEU A 263 -10.49 -7.52 -10.13
CA LEU A 263 -11.72 -7.57 -9.33
C LEU A 263 -12.31 -8.96 -9.47
N ASN A 264 -12.26 -9.72 -8.37
CA ASN A 264 -12.77 -11.07 -8.31
C ASN A 264 -14.29 -11.05 -8.08
N ALA A 265 -15.03 -11.84 -8.85
CA ALA A 265 -16.44 -12.07 -8.57
C ALA A 265 -16.61 -12.86 -7.26
N PRO A 266 -17.75 -12.68 -6.56
CA PRO A 266 -18.11 -13.48 -5.40
C PRO A 266 -18.05 -14.97 -5.73
N GLY A 267 -17.32 -15.75 -4.92
CA GLY A 267 -17.19 -17.20 -5.13
C GLY A 267 -16.35 -17.59 -6.35
N SER A 268 -15.50 -16.70 -6.88
CA SER A 268 -14.47 -17.13 -7.80
C SER A 268 -13.51 -18.09 -7.09
N ASP A 269 -13.21 -19.23 -7.72
CA ASP A 269 -12.25 -20.22 -7.21
C ASP A 269 -10.80 -19.69 -7.21
N PHE A 270 -10.60 -18.39 -7.46
CA PHE A 270 -9.30 -17.74 -7.49
C PHE A 270 -8.58 -17.76 -6.12
N THR A 271 -9.25 -18.23 -5.07
CA THR A 271 -8.62 -18.58 -3.79
C THR A 271 -7.49 -19.63 -3.90
N GLY A 272 -7.27 -20.22 -5.08
CA GLY A 272 -6.27 -21.27 -5.33
C GLY A 272 -4.78 -20.87 -5.28
N TYR A 273 -4.43 -19.58 -5.26
CA TYR A 273 -3.01 -19.16 -5.17
C TYR A 273 -2.64 -18.31 -3.97
N CYS A 274 -3.60 -17.93 -3.12
CA CYS A 274 -3.26 -17.59 -1.75
C CYS A 274 -3.09 -18.92 -1.02
N PRO A 275 -1.86 -19.38 -0.67
CA PRO A 275 -1.70 -20.63 0.08
C PRO A 275 -2.66 -20.58 1.27
N PRO A 276 -3.45 -21.63 1.52
CA PRO A 276 -4.54 -21.59 2.49
C PRO A 276 -4.00 -21.02 3.79
N ARG A 277 -4.62 -19.93 4.29
CA ARG A 277 -4.33 -19.27 5.56
C ARG A 277 -4.11 -20.38 6.59
N ARG A 278 -2.85 -20.75 6.84
CA ARG A 278 -2.54 -21.71 7.89
C ARG A 278 -2.90 -20.94 9.14
N ARG A 279 -4.10 -21.21 9.69
CA ARG A 279 -4.42 -20.83 11.06
C ARG A 279 -3.18 -21.23 11.84
N SER A 280 -2.46 -20.25 12.37
CA SER A 280 -1.33 -20.50 13.23
C SER A 280 -1.89 -21.34 14.36
N VAL A 281 -1.69 -22.66 14.27
CA VAL A 281 -1.85 -23.52 15.41
C VAL A 281 -0.79 -23.00 16.34
N SER A 282 -1.23 -22.17 17.28
CA SER A 282 -0.50 -21.85 18.49
C SER A 282 -0.11 -23.19 19.09
N THR A 283 1.08 -23.68 18.71
CA THR A 283 1.81 -24.66 19.49
C THR A 283 2.13 -23.93 20.77
N ARG A 284 1.18 -23.98 21.69
CA ARG A 284 1.36 -23.73 23.11
C ARG A 284 2.43 -24.73 23.55
N ARG A 285 3.69 -24.36 23.35
CA ARG A 285 4.85 -25.05 23.93
C ARG A 285 4.66 -24.90 25.43
N SER A 286 4.00 -25.89 26.03
CA SER A 286 4.09 -26.17 27.46
C SER A 286 5.56 -26.42 27.73
N ARG A 287 6.25 -25.38 28.18
CA ARG A 287 7.62 -25.42 28.68
C ARG A 287 7.57 -26.30 29.93
N THR A 288 7.86 -27.59 29.76
CA THR A 288 8.07 -28.51 30.87
C THR A 288 9.27 -28.00 31.68
N ARG A 289 8.97 -27.67 32.93
CA ARG A 289 9.85 -27.12 33.95
C ARG A 289 10.66 -28.26 34.57
N SER A 290 11.61 -28.84 33.83
CA SER A 290 12.42 -29.98 34.33
C SER A 290 13.93 -29.83 34.18
N GLU A 291 14.46 -28.79 33.55
CA GLU A 291 15.92 -28.64 33.37
C GLU A 291 16.60 -27.73 34.41
N SER A 292 15.86 -27.11 35.32
CA SER A 292 16.43 -26.24 36.37
C SER A 292 16.79 -26.97 37.66
N GLU A 293 16.40 -28.23 37.86
CA GLU A 293 16.78 -29.01 39.06
C GLU A 293 18.05 -29.87 38.84
N GLU A 294 18.39 -30.21 37.59
CA GLU A 294 19.56 -31.05 37.31
C GLU A 294 20.89 -30.27 37.38
N VAL A 295 20.87 -28.95 37.15
CA VAL A 295 22.07 -28.10 37.24
C VAL A 295 22.43 -27.74 38.69
N GLU A 296 21.49 -27.82 39.62
CA GLU A 296 21.74 -27.52 41.05
C GLU A 296 22.26 -28.75 41.82
N ALA A 297 21.99 -29.97 41.35
CA ALA A 297 22.53 -31.20 41.93
C ALA A 297 24.02 -31.44 41.56
N MET A 298 24.51 -30.90 40.44
CA MET A 298 25.91 -31.08 40.01
C MET A 298 26.91 -30.11 40.67
N LYS A 299 26.45 -29.10 41.42
CA LYS A 299 27.33 -28.15 42.12
C LYS A 299 27.61 -28.51 43.59
N LYS A 300 27.15 -29.68 44.06
CA LYS A 300 27.30 -30.11 45.47
C LYS A 300 28.13 -31.38 45.70
N ASN A 301 28.88 -31.86 44.70
CA ASN A 301 29.89 -32.92 44.88
C ASN A 301 31.28 -32.39 44.55
#